data_AF-A0A954S0J0-F1
#
_entry.id   AF-A0A954S0J0-F1
#
_cell.length_a   1.000
_cell.length_b   1.000
_cell.length_c   1.000
_cell.angle_alpha   90.00
_cell.angle_beta   90.00
_cell.angle_gamma   90.00
#
_symmetry.space_group_name_H-M   'P 1'
#
loop_
_entity.id
_entity.type
_entity.pdbx_description
1 polymer ?
#
loop_
_entity_poly.entity_id
_entity_poly.type
_entity_poly.pdbx_seq_one_letter_code
_entity_poly.pdbx_strand_id
1 'polypeptide(L)'
;MLTRRAIWILMIAGAGFVAAIVLRHEPVALAALTVLFWVWLEWLVFQWRVLTADEVFQSIHRKWWDEGAAHASGQRSLVRRVDDVTSVQLQATPHRRLAGLRIWVEDVLPAGGVAVGGSPRAVSDARAGTAWTWSYLLLLRRLGRLTMPGLHVRVTDGAGLFEHHRFVPLRQELTVLPLLVRPETTVSVLKQNNAQLTLGQHRFQRPGGAGELLSIRDYLPGDPPKTIAWKVSARLGRLMSCEYERETPVRSTIITDLSLYQFVGRPGPAPADRVAGIAGSIARLLLADRDPVASLIVSGSNTNWLPHGFGERQLTRLLHTLLTHVGGHSVPPGIVFEDLVEVTWATCLHHYPELLDPRVNPQLGWLRFTRSGRRRRQRRQLAMALAHLQQSPPGYEHRLVEDRQELSFACRQFLADHPSDWIPLGVPPAQRLASARHATLDTICRSLVRGVARAKDNELFVVITAAPVYLDEVDKLEEAVRLARAAYHRVMLLYGVPEPDELQVADPAARRILLEERQRETEQSMSQLRERMGRVGAKVATFSDARLVSRIVAEVELLRSGRGRSVGTRG
;
A
#
# COMPACT_ATOMS: atom_id res chain seq x y z
N MET A 1 -13.81 27.83 -20.21
CA MET A 1 -13.07 28.86 -19.45
C MET A 1 -12.30 29.75 -20.41
N LEU A 2 -12.15 31.03 -20.08
CA LEU A 2 -11.35 31.99 -20.83
C LEU A 2 -9.88 31.83 -20.47
N THR A 3 -9.00 31.76 -21.46
CA THR A 3 -7.55 31.78 -21.21
C THR A 3 -7.07 33.20 -20.89
N ARG A 4 -5.84 33.34 -20.38
CA ARG A 4 -5.24 34.66 -20.15
C ARG A 4 -5.23 35.53 -21.42
N ARG A 5 -5.08 34.92 -22.59
CA ARG A 5 -5.10 35.64 -23.89
C ARG A 5 -6.46 36.26 -24.14
N ALA A 6 -7.53 35.49 -23.98
CA ALA A 6 -8.89 36.01 -24.17
C ALA A 6 -9.23 37.09 -23.13
N ILE A 7 -8.77 36.95 -21.89
CA ILE A 7 -8.95 37.99 -20.86
C ILE A 7 -8.25 39.29 -21.27
N TRP A 8 -7.01 39.24 -21.74
CA TRP A 8 -6.30 40.45 -22.21
C TRP A 8 -7.01 41.11 -23.40
N ILE A 9 -7.47 40.32 -24.37
CA ILE A 9 -8.21 40.83 -25.52
C ILE A 9 -9.50 41.51 -25.07
N LEU A 10 -10.27 40.89 -24.19
CA LEU A 10 -11.50 41.46 -23.63
C LEU A 10 -11.23 42.72 -22.81
N MET A 11 -10.14 42.75 -22.02
CA MET A 11 -9.76 43.92 -21.23
C MET A 11 -9.35 45.09 -22.12
N ILE A 12 -8.51 44.85 -23.14
CA ILE A 12 -8.05 45.88 -24.08
C ILE A 12 -9.23 46.41 -24.90
N ALA A 13 -10.07 45.51 -25.44
CA ALA A 13 -11.25 45.90 -26.22
C ALA A 13 -12.27 46.62 -25.33
N GLY A 14 -12.52 46.15 -24.11
CA GLY A 14 -13.42 46.80 -23.15
C GLY A 14 -12.94 48.19 -22.74
N ALA A 15 -11.65 48.34 -22.41
CA ALA A 15 -11.05 49.63 -22.09
C ALA A 15 -11.08 50.60 -23.29
N GLY A 16 -10.76 50.10 -24.49
CA GLY A 16 -10.85 50.86 -25.74
C GLY A 16 -12.27 51.32 -26.06
N PHE A 17 -13.27 50.47 -25.82
CA PHE A 17 -14.68 50.80 -25.99
C PHE A 17 -15.13 51.92 -25.04
N VAL A 18 -14.80 51.80 -23.75
CA VAL A 18 -15.12 52.83 -22.74
C VAL A 18 -14.42 54.15 -23.07
N ALA A 19 -13.13 54.12 -23.41
CA ALA A 19 -12.39 55.31 -23.78
C ALA A 19 -12.97 55.98 -25.05
N ALA A 20 -13.35 55.19 -26.05
CA ALA A 20 -13.96 55.70 -27.27
C ALA A 20 -15.32 56.37 -27.05
N ILE A 21 -16.14 55.84 -26.13
CA ILE A 21 -17.40 56.48 -25.72
C ILE A 21 -17.13 57.82 -25.04
N VAL A 22 -16.19 57.85 -24.08
CA VAL A 22 -15.84 59.07 -23.34
C VAL A 22 -15.28 60.16 -24.27
N LEU A 23 -14.42 59.77 -25.21
CA LEU A 23 -13.81 60.66 -26.19
C LEU A 23 -14.70 60.94 -27.42
N ARG A 24 -15.92 60.37 -27.48
CA ARG A 24 -16.86 60.46 -28.61
C ARG A 24 -16.25 60.06 -29.96
N HIS A 25 -15.32 59.10 -29.96
CA HIS A 25 -14.70 58.54 -31.16
C HIS A 25 -15.47 57.30 -31.64
N GLU A 26 -16.53 57.51 -32.42
CA GLU A 26 -17.36 56.46 -33.00
C GLU A 26 -16.60 55.31 -33.69
N PRO A 27 -15.58 55.55 -34.56
CA PRO A 27 -14.93 54.45 -35.27
C PRO A 27 -14.17 53.50 -34.31
N VAL A 28 -13.58 54.03 -33.24
CA VAL A 28 -12.86 53.22 -32.24
C VAL A 28 -13.85 52.42 -31.40
N ALA A 29 -15.01 53.00 -31.06
CA ALA A 29 -16.07 52.30 -30.34
C ALA A 29 -16.61 51.11 -31.16
N LEU A 30 -16.87 51.30 -32.45
CA LEU A 30 -17.31 50.23 -33.35
C LEU A 30 -16.25 49.14 -33.52
N ALA A 31 -14.97 49.51 -33.66
CA ALA A 31 -13.87 48.54 -33.74
C ALA A 31 -13.72 47.71 -32.45
N ALA A 32 -13.84 48.35 -31.28
CA ALA A 32 -13.78 47.64 -30.01
C ALA A 32 -15.00 46.71 -29.81
N LEU A 33 -16.20 47.17 -30.17
CA LEU A 33 -17.43 46.38 -30.08
C LEU A 33 -17.41 45.16 -31.01
N THR A 34 -16.88 45.31 -32.23
CA THR A 34 -16.73 44.19 -33.18
C THR A 34 -15.76 43.13 -32.66
N VAL A 35 -14.66 43.51 -32.01
CA VAL A 35 -13.75 42.56 -31.33
C VAL A 35 -14.46 41.83 -30.18
N LEU A 36 -15.20 42.55 -29.33
CA LEU A 36 -15.96 41.94 -28.23
C LEU A 36 -17.01 40.94 -28.74
N PHE A 37 -17.77 41.33 -29.78
CA PHE A 37 -18.76 40.48 -30.41
C PHE A 37 -18.13 39.25 -31.07
N TRP A 38 -16.99 39.41 -31.74
CA TRP A 38 -16.24 38.31 -32.33
C TRP A 38 -15.78 37.29 -31.27
N VAL A 39 -15.21 37.75 -30.16
CA VAL A 39 -14.82 36.85 -29.05
C VAL A 39 -16.02 36.12 -28.46
N TRP A 40 -17.17 36.79 -28.32
CA TRP A 40 -18.41 36.17 -27.85
C TRP A 40 -18.93 35.09 -28.82
N LEU A 41 -18.90 35.37 -30.12
CA LEU A 41 -19.31 34.42 -31.15
C LEU A 41 -18.39 33.19 -31.19
N GLU A 42 -17.07 33.40 -31.14
CA GLU A 42 -16.08 32.31 -31.06
C GLU A 42 -16.27 31.47 -29.79
N TRP A 43 -16.63 32.10 -28.66
CA TRP A 43 -16.96 31.38 -27.43
C TRP A 43 -18.20 30.49 -27.61
N LEU A 44 -19.26 30.99 -28.24
CA LEU A 44 -20.49 30.23 -28.50
C LEU A 44 -20.22 29.03 -29.41
N VAL A 45 -19.47 29.25 -30.50
CA VAL A 45 -19.02 28.18 -31.40
C VAL A 45 -18.17 27.15 -30.65
N PHE A 46 -17.26 27.60 -29.78
CA PHE A 46 -16.46 26.71 -28.95
C PHE A 46 -17.31 25.86 -28.00
N GLN A 47 -18.28 26.45 -27.29
CA GLN A 47 -19.19 25.70 -26.40
C GLN A 47 -19.98 24.64 -27.17
N TRP A 48 -20.53 25.00 -28.34
CA TRP A 48 -21.26 24.04 -29.17
C TRP A 48 -20.37 22.87 -29.61
N ARG A 49 -19.13 23.14 -30.04
CA ARG A 49 -18.17 22.09 -30.42
C ARG A 49 -17.78 21.19 -29.25
N VAL A 50 -17.60 21.74 -28.05
CA VAL A 50 -17.30 20.97 -26.84
C VAL A 50 -18.45 20.03 -26.48
N LEU A 51 -19.70 20.50 -26.54
CA LEU A 51 -20.88 19.65 -26.28
C LEU A 51 -20.93 18.45 -27.25
N THR A 52 -20.59 18.68 -28.53
CA THR A 52 -20.52 17.59 -29.51
C THR A 52 -19.31 16.66 -29.35
N ALA A 53 -18.30 17.05 -28.58
CA ALA A 53 -17.08 16.26 -28.35
C ALA A 53 -17.28 15.15 -27.30
N ASP A 54 -18.39 15.15 -26.56
CA ASP A 54 -18.68 14.17 -25.51
C ASP A 54 -18.70 12.73 -26.01
N GLU A 55 -19.24 12.51 -27.21
CA GLU A 55 -19.24 11.19 -27.87
C GLU A 55 -17.80 10.68 -28.13
N VAL A 56 -16.87 11.60 -28.44
CA VAL A 56 -15.46 11.24 -28.66
C VAL A 56 -14.80 10.79 -27.35
N PHE A 57 -15.11 11.45 -26.24
CA PHE A 57 -14.57 11.08 -24.93
C PHE A 57 -15.08 9.72 -24.44
N GLN A 58 -16.32 9.37 -24.78
CA GLN A 58 -16.89 8.05 -24.48
C GLN A 58 -16.27 6.91 -25.31
N SER A 59 -15.68 7.22 -26.48
CA SER A 59 -15.00 6.24 -27.33
C SER A 59 -13.56 5.89 -26.88
N ILE A 60 -13.06 6.52 -25.82
CA ILE A 60 -11.69 6.28 -25.35
C ILE A 60 -11.65 4.97 -24.54
N HIS A 61 -10.79 4.05 -24.95
CA HIS A 61 -10.58 2.78 -24.27
C HIS A 61 -9.11 2.60 -23.91
N ARG A 62 -8.85 2.13 -22.69
CA ARG A 62 -7.51 1.75 -22.23
C ARG A 62 -7.34 0.24 -22.39
N LYS A 63 -6.30 -0.15 -23.13
CA LYS A 63 -5.85 -1.53 -23.36
C LYS A 63 -4.48 -1.73 -22.74
N TRP A 64 -4.17 -2.98 -22.41
CA TRP A 64 -2.90 -3.39 -21.82
C TRP A 64 -2.24 -4.38 -22.77
N TRP A 65 -0.94 -4.24 -22.96
CA TRP A 65 -0.16 -5.18 -23.76
C TRP A 65 1.02 -5.71 -22.95
N ASP A 66 1.35 -6.98 -23.19
CA ASP A 66 2.52 -7.64 -22.64
C ASP A 66 3.36 -8.17 -23.80
N GLU A 67 4.67 -7.90 -23.78
CA GLU A 67 5.61 -8.56 -24.70
C GLU A 67 5.80 -10.02 -24.24
N GLY A 68 4.81 -10.88 -24.48
CA GLY A 68 4.90 -12.31 -24.16
C GLY A 68 3.59 -13.02 -23.87
N ALA A 69 2.48 -12.31 -23.67
CA ALA A 69 1.18 -12.93 -23.47
C ALA A 69 0.06 -12.11 -24.09
N ALA A 70 -0.53 -12.64 -25.16
CA ALA A 70 -1.72 -12.09 -25.80
C ALA A 70 -2.90 -12.16 -24.82
N HIS A 71 -3.10 -11.11 -24.02
CA HIS A 71 -4.26 -11.00 -23.16
C HIS A 71 -5.41 -10.35 -23.94
N ALA A 72 -6.58 -10.97 -23.85
CA ALA A 72 -7.79 -10.53 -24.52
C ALA A 72 -8.22 -9.15 -24.00
N SER A 73 -8.45 -8.24 -24.96
CA SER A 73 -9.13 -6.95 -24.78
C SER A 73 -10.43 -7.12 -23.96
N GLY A 74 -10.47 -6.59 -22.73
CA GLY A 74 -11.71 -6.48 -21.95
C GLY A 74 -11.63 -6.88 -20.47
N GLN A 75 -10.52 -7.43 -20.00
CA GLN A 75 -10.39 -7.80 -18.59
C GLN A 75 -10.23 -6.54 -17.70
N ARG A 76 -11.17 -6.34 -16.76
CA ARG A 76 -11.23 -5.16 -15.88
C ARG A 76 -10.15 -5.14 -14.79
N SER A 77 -9.57 -6.31 -14.49
CA SER A 77 -8.56 -6.50 -13.45
C SER A 77 -7.31 -7.16 -14.02
N LEU A 78 -6.15 -6.52 -13.90
CA LEU A 78 -4.86 -7.06 -14.32
C LEU A 78 -4.04 -7.47 -13.08
N VAL A 79 -3.33 -8.61 -13.14
CA VAL A 79 -2.43 -9.04 -12.06
C VAL A 79 -0.98 -8.86 -12.51
N ARG A 80 -0.17 -8.16 -11.71
CA ARG A 80 1.25 -7.87 -11.95
C ARG A 80 2.08 -8.07 -10.69
N ARG A 81 3.40 -8.08 -10.80
CA ARG A 81 4.31 -8.02 -9.66
C ARG A 81 4.85 -6.60 -9.50
N VAL A 82 5.33 -6.30 -8.30
CA VAL A 82 6.06 -5.05 -8.06
C VAL A 82 7.29 -5.00 -8.96
N ASP A 83 7.58 -3.80 -9.44
CA ASP A 83 8.64 -3.47 -10.37
C ASP A 83 8.49 -4.09 -11.77
N ASP A 84 7.35 -4.73 -12.07
CA ASP A 84 7.01 -5.09 -13.45
C ASP A 84 6.73 -3.81 -14.25
N VAL A 85 7.24 -3.79 -15.49
CA VAL A 85 6.92 -2.78 -16.50
C VAL A 85 5.78 -3.31 -17.36
N THR A 86 4.69 -2.55 -17.45
CA THR A 86 3.53 -2.91 -18.27
C THR A 86 3.29 -1.86 -19.34
N SER A 87 3.03 -2.29 -20.58
CA SER A 87 2.66 -1.36 -21.66
C SER A 87 1.18 -1.02 -21.57
N VAL A 88 0.89 0.28 -21.49
CA VAL A 88 -0.45 0.84 -21.52
C VAL A 88 -0.67 1.48 -22.87
N GLN A 89 -1.75 1.12 -23.55
CA GLN A 89 -2.16 1.73 -24.81
C GLN A 89 -3.56 2.30 -24.66
N LEU A 90 -3.72 3.57 -25.00
CA LEU A 90 -5.03 4.18 -25.14
C LEU A 90 -5.37 4.29 -26.61
N GLN A 91 -6.58 3.88 -26.94
CA GLN A 91 -7.14 3.93 -28.28
C GLN A 91 -8.46 4.68 -28.22
N ALA A 92 -8.63 5.63 -29.12
CA ALA A 92 -9.88 6.33 -29.28
C ALA A 92 -10.27 6.32 -30.77
N THR A 93 -11.55 6.16 -31.05
CA THR A 93 -12.11 6.09 -32.41
C THR A 93 -13.20 7.15 -32.55
N PRO A 94 -12.83 8.40 -32.88
CA PRO A 94 -13.76 9.51 -32.90
C PRO A 94 -14.72 9.33 -34.07
N HIS A 95 -16.02 9.27 -33.77
CA HIS A 95 -17.07 9.12 -34.79
C HIS A 95 -17.35 10.43 -35.54
N ARG A 96 -16.97 11.57 -34.94
CA ARG A 96 -17.15 12.92 -35.49
C ARG A 96 -15.83 13.67 -35.60
N ARG A 97 -15.77 14.63 -36.53
CA ARG A 97 -14.59 15.46 -36.78
C ARG A 97 -14.63 16.65 -35.81
N LEU A 98 -13.62 16.79 -34.97
CA LEU A 98 -13.47 17.94 -34.08
C LEU A 98 -12.53 18.96 -34.71
N ALA A 99 -12.93 19.49 -35.86
CA ALA A 99 -12.12 20.44 -36.62
C ALA A 99 -11.85 21.72 -35.81
N GLY A 100 -10.59 22.14 -35.75
CA GLY A 100 -10.17 23.36 -35.06
C GLY A 100 -10.10 23.26 -33.53
N LEU A 101 -10.30 22.07 -32.96
CA LEU A 101 -10.05 21.79 -31.55
C LEU A 101 -8.75 20.98 -31.39
N ARG A 102 -7.94 21.35 -30.40
CA ARG A 102 -6.82 20.52 -29.93
C ARG A 102 -7.20 19.85 -28.63
N ILE A 103 -7.00 18.55 -28.55
CA ILE A 103 -7.34 17.74 -27.39
C ILE A 103 -6.05 17.28 -26.73
N TRP A 104 -5.91 17.64 -25.47
CA TRP A 104 -4.86 17.18 -24.58
C TRP A 104 -5.48 16.13 -23.68
N VAL A 105 -4.93 14.93 -23.70
CA VAL A 105 -5.36 13.83 -22.84
C VAL A 105 -4.19 13.48 -21.94
N GLU A 106 -4.45 13.43 -20.64
CA GLU A 106 -3.50 13.00 -19.63
C GLU A 106 -4.12 11.85 -18.85
N ASP A 107 -3.47 10.68 -18.90
CA ASP A 107 -3.89 9.53 -18.12
C ASP A 107 -3.51 9.70 -16.65
N VAL A 108 -4.45 9.43 -15.75
CA VAL A 108 -4.20 9.48 -14.30
C VAL A 108 -3.61 8.14 -13.87
N LEU A 109 -2.32 8.18 -13.56
CA LEU A 109 -1.55 7.01 -13.14
C LEU A 109 -2.00 6.49 -11.76
N PRO A 110 -1.88 5.17 -11.51
CA PRO A 110 -2.21 4.60 -10.21
C PRO A 110 -1.21 5.05 -9.14
N ALA A 111 -1.55 4.86 -7.86
CA ALA A 111 -0.67 5.18 -6.76
C ALA A 111 0.69 4.47 -6.92
N GLY A 112 1.77 5.25 -6.92
CA GLY A 112 3.13 4.74 -7.13
C GLY A 112 3.47 4.26 -8.55
N GLY A 113 2.56 4.44 -9.51
CA GLY A 113 2.83 4.22 -10.93
C GLY A 113 3.74 5.31 -11.49
N VAL A 114 4.79 4.90 -12.21
CA VAL A 114 5.74 5.81 -12.85
C VAL A 114 5.79 5.50 -14.35
N ALA A 115 5.60 6.53 -15.18
CA ALA A 115 5.83 6.39 -16.62
C ALA A 115 7.35 6.39 -16.89
N VAL A 116 7.89 5.29 -17.44
CA VAL A 116 9.34 5.10 -17.68
C VAL A 116 9.68 5.18 -19.18
N GLY A 117 8.69 5.01 -20.05
CA GLY A 117 8.86 5.16 -21.50
C GLY A 117 7.59 5.70 -22.14
N GLY A 118 7.73 6.48 -23.20
CA GLY A 118 6.61 7.22 -23.78
C GLY A 118 6.10 8.33 -22.83
N SER A 119 4.86 8.78 -23.05
CA SER A 119 4.23 9.82 -22.24
C SER A 119 2.79 9.44 -21.91
N PRO A 120 2.35 9.56 -20.64
CA PRO A 120 0.93 9.41 -20.28
C PRO A 120 0.08 10.58 -20.81
N ARG A 121 0.74 11.63 -21.29
CA ARG A 121 0.13 12.78 -21.97
C ARG A 121 0.21 12.61 -23.48
N ALA A 122 -0.92 12.78 -24.14
CA ALA A 122 -1.03 12.83 -25.58
C ALA A 122 -1.70 14.14 -26.02
N VAL A 123 -1.30 14.63 -27.18
CA VAL A 123 -1.94 15.76 -27.85
C VAL A 123 -2.40 15.27 -29.20
N SER A 124 -3.64 15.56 -29.55
CA SER A 124 -4.15 15.22 -30.86
C SER A 124 -5.16 16.23 -31.37
N ASP A 125 -5.17 16.37 -32.68
CA ASP A 125 -6.21 17.05 -33.42
C ASP A 125 -7.19 15.96 -33.89
N ALA A 126 -8.27 15.72 -33.16
CA ALA A 126 -9.17 14.60 -33.44
C ALA A 126 -9.86 14.75 -34.82
N ARG A 127 -9.39 13.96 -35.79
CA ARG A 127 -9.98 13.83 -37.13
C ARG A 127 -11.00 12.69 -37.11
N ALA A 128 -12.15 12.87 -37.75
CA ALA A 128 -13.18 11.81 -37.83
C ALA A 128 -12.60 10.54 -38.47
N GLY A 129 -12.95 9.38 -37.92
CA GLY A 129 -12.68 8.08 -38.54
C GLY A 129 -11.23 7.58 -38.42
N THR A 130 -10.27 8.41 -37.99
CA THR A 130 -8.90 7.96 -37.73
C THR A 130 -8.76 7.53 -36.27
N ALA A 131 -8.46 6.24 -36.05
CA ALA A 131 -8.09 5.76 -34.73
C ALA A 131 -6.79 6.44 -34.29
N TRP A 132 -6.81 7.05 -33.12
CA TRP A 132 -5.66 7.69 -32.51
C TRP A 132 -5.24 6.80 -31.35
N THR A 133 -4.01 6.33 -31.42
CA THR A 133 -3.42 5.42 -30.44
C THR A 133 -2.15 6.03 -29.90
N TRP A 134 -1.99 6.02 -28.58
CA TRP A 134 -0.71 6.32 -27.95
C TRP A 134 -0.44 5.29 -26.86
N SER A 135 0.84 5.02 -26.64
CA SER A 135 1.29 4.05 -25.66
C SER A 135 2.38 4.64 -24.76
N TYR A 136 2.42 4.13 -23.53
CA TYR A 136 3.47 4.43 -22.57
C TYR A 136 3.75 3.19 -21.72
N LEU A 137 4.97 3.12 -21.17
CA LEU A 137 5.41 2.07 -20.26
C LEU A 137 5.19 2.53 -18.82
N LEU A 138 4.43 1.74 -18.08
CA LEU A 138 4.08 1.98 -16.69
C LEU A 138 4.85 1.02 -15.78
N LEU A 139 5.69 1.57 -14.91
CA LEU A 139 6.37 0.86 -13.83
C LEU A 139 5.53 0.93 -12.55
N LEU A 140 5.24 -0.23 -11.97
CA LEU A 140 4.40 -0.36 -10.78
C LEU A 140 5.26 -0.56 -9.54
N ARG A 141 5.41 0.50 -8.74
CA ARG A 141 6.32 0.47 -7.59
C ARG A 141 5.62 0.20 -6.25
N ARG A 142 4.34 -0.20 -6.27
CA ARG A 142 3.49 -0.36 -5.08
C ARG A 142 2.72 -1.68 -5.12
N LEU A 143 2.46 -2.25 -3.95
CA LEU A 143 1.64 -3.45 -3.79
C LEU A 143 0.17 -3.12 -3.62
N GLY A 144 -0.67 -4.14 -3.80
CA GLY A 144 -2.09 -4.06 -3.47
C GLY A 144 -2.99 -3.90 -4.69
N ARG A 145 -4.22 -3.47 -4.44
CA ARG A 145 -5.24 -3.23 -5.47
C ARG A 145 -5.22 -1.76 -5.87
N LEU A 146 -4.42 -1.44 -6.86
CA LEU A 146 -4.30 -0.08 -7.38
C LEU A 146 -5.44 0.23 -8.35
N THR A 147 -5.85 1.50 -8.37
CA THR A 147 -6.88 1.99 -9.29
C THR A 147 -6.32 3.02 -10.26
N MET A 148 -6.75 2.93 -11.51
CA MET A 148 -6.55 3.97 -12.52
C MET A 148 -7.88 4.68 -12.75
N PRO A 149 -8.08 5.89 -12.21
CA PRO A 149 -9.42 6.47 -12.10
C PRO A 149 -9.98 6.94 -13.44
N GLY A 150 -9.14 7.47 -14.34
CA GLY A 150 -9.60 8.00 -15.62
C GLY A 150 -8.60 8.94 -16.29
N LEU A 151 -9.12 9.81 -17.14
CA LEU A 151 -8.34 10.71 -17.98
C LEU A 151 -8.71 12.17 -17.69
N HIS A 152 -7.70 13.02 -17.54
CA HIS A 152 -7.89 14.46 -17.64
C HIS A 152 -7.84 14.86 -19.11
N VAL A 153 -8.95 15.42 -19.59
CA VAL A 153 -9.07 15.91 -20.95
C VAL A 153 -9.16 17.43 -20.92
N ARG A 154 -8.24 18.08 -21.63
CA ARG A 154 -8.29 19.51 -21.90
C ARG A 154 -8.51 19.73 -23.40
N VAL A 155 -9.59 20.42 -23.72
CA VAL A 155 -9.92 20.85 -25.08
C VAL A 155 -9.61 22.33 -25.22
N THR A 156 -8.87 22.71 -26.25
CA THR A 156 -8.60 24.11 -26.58
C THR A 156 -9.01 24.42 -28.02
N ASP A 157 -9.43 25.64 -28.29
CA ASP A 157 -9.59 26.14 -29.65
C ASP A 157 -8.21 26.31 -30.35
N GLY A 158 -8.23 26.47 -31.67
CA GLY A 158 -7.02 26.64 -32.47
C GLY A 158 -6.21 27.91 -32.14
N ALA A 159 -6.86 28.98 -31.68
CA ALA A 159 -6.19 30.23 -31.28
C ALA A 159 -5.76 30.24 -29.80
N GLY A 160 -6.26 29.28 -29.00
CA GLY A 160 -5.98 29.17 -27.57
C GLY A 160 -6.66 30.27 -26.74
N LEU A 161 -7.80 30.78 -27.19
CA LEU A 161 -8.64 31.76 -26.48
C LEU A 161 -9.50 31.08 -25.40
N PHE A 162 -9.91 29.85 -25.63
CA PHE A 162 -10.82 29.10 -24.77
C PHE A 162 -10.25 27.73 -24.43
N GLU A 163 -10.46 27.33 -23.19
CA GLU A 163 -10.13 26.00 -22.72
C GLU A 163 -11.32 25.37 -21.99
N HIS A 164 -11.54 24.09 -22.21
CA HIS A 164 -12.53 23.30 -21.50
C HIS A 164 -11.84 22.08 -20.88
N HIS A 165 -12.09 21.86 -19.60
CA HIS A 165 -11.50 20.77 -18.82
C HIS A 165 -12.59 19.79 -18.45
N ARG A 166 -12.33 18.51 -18.65
CA ARG A 166 -13.25 17.43 -18.30
C ARG A 166 -12.47 16.25 -17.79
N PHE A 167 -13.00 15.58 -16.77
CA PHE A 167 -12.52 14.27 -16.36
C PHE A 167 -13.38 13.19 -17.03
N VAL A 168 -12.73 12.21 -17.66
CA VAL A 168 -13.39 11.07 -18.30
C VAL A 168 -13.14 9.84 -17.43
N PRO A 169 -14.16 9.31 -16.74
CA PRO A 169 -13.98 8.14 -15.89
C PRO A 169 -13.65 6.92 -16.75
N LEU A 170 -12.49 6.33 -16.51
CA LEU A 170 -12.01 5.12 -17.19
C LEU A 170 -11.39 4.18 -16.14
N ARG A 171 -12.22 3.89 -15.13
CA ARG A 171 -11.83 3.12 -13.94
C ARG A 171 -11.40 1.72 -14.33
N GLN A 172 -10.18 1.37 -13.98
CA GLN A 172 -9.61 0.03 -14.13
C GLN A 172 -8.84 -0.35 -12.87
N GLU A 173 -8.89 -1.63 -12.52
CA GLU A 173 -8.26 -2.16 -11.32
C GLU A 173 -7.01 -2.98 -11.68
N LEU A 174 -5.99 -2.87 -10.84
CA LEU A 174 -4.70 -3.52 -11.03
C LEU A 174 -4.26 -4.12 -9.71
N THR A 175 -4.11 -5.44 -9.66
CA THR A 175 -3.61 -6.15 -8.49
C THR A 175 -2.11 -6.37 -8.65
N VAL A 176 -1.32 -5.76 -7.77
CA VAL A 176 0.14 -5.90 -7.76
C VAL A 176 0.56 -6.79 -6.59
N LEU A 177 1.21 -7.90 -6.92
CA LEU A 177 1.68 -8.93 -6.00
C LEU A 177 3.13 -8.69 -5.54
N PRO A 178 3.48 -9.10 -4.32
CA PRO A 178 4.85 -9.03 -3.83
C PRO A 178 5.77 -9.92 -4.66
N LEU A 179 6.97 -9.39 -4.92
CA LEU A 179 8.08 -10.22 -5.33
C LEU A 179 8.49 -11.08 -4.14
N LEU A 180 8.06 -12.33 -4.16
CA LEU A 180 8.40 -13.28 -3.11
C LEU A 180 9.79 -13.87 -3.39
N VAL A 181 10.64 -13.98 -2.37
CA VAL A 181 11.95 -14.67 -2.44
C VAL A 181 11.71 -16.15 -2.69
N ARG A 182 12.17 -16.69 -3.83
CA ARG A 182 12.02 -18.12 -4.12
C ARG A 182 12.99 -18.87 -3.20
N PRO A 183 12.51 -19.74 -2.31
CA PRO A 183 13.43 -20.54 -1.52
C PRO A 183 14.25 -21.40 -2.47
N GLU A 184 15.58 -21.39 -2.34
CA GLU A 184 16.42 -22.49 -2.78
C GLU A 184 16.08 -23.66 -1.85
N THR A 185 15.00 -24.38 -2.16
CA THR A 185 14.51 -25.44 -1.29
C THR A 185 15.56 -26.54 -1.16
N THR A 186 15.88 -26.92 0.09
CA THR A 186 16.54 -28.19 0.42
C THR A 186 15.75 -29.41 -0.09
N VAL A 187 14.48 -29.23 -0.46
CA VAL A 187 13.54 -30.27 -0.87
C VAL A 187 13.51 -30.52 -2.40
N SER A 188 14.37 -29.87 -3.20
CA SER A 188 14.39 -30.10 -4.67
C SER A 188 14.94 -31.46 -5.11
N VAL A 189 15.38 -32.35 -4.21
CA VAL A 189 15.99 -33.65 -4.59
C VAL A 189 15.14 -34.86 -4.21
N LEU A 190 14.07 -34.73 -3.41
CA LEU A 190 13.32 -35.91 -2.93
C LEU A 190 11.82 -35.83 -3.22
N LYS A 191 11.49 -36.46 -4.37
CA LYS A 191 10.26 -37.19 -4.72
C LYS A 191 9.14 -36.45 -5.46
N GLN A 192 9.23 -36.59 -6.79
CA GLN A 192 8.09 -36.75 -7.72
C GLN A 192 7.40 -38.12 -7.65
N ASN A 193 7.79 -39.03 -6.74
CA ASN A 193 7.22 -40.38 -6.70
C ASN A 193 6.32 -40.58 -5.48
N ASN A 194 5.03 -40.76 -5.76
CA ASN A 194 3.97 -41.29 -4.91
C ASN A 194 4.48 -42.16 -3.75
N ALA A 195 4.34 -41.68 -2.52
CA ALA A 195 4.21 -42.49 -1.30
C ALA A 195 3.88 -41.57 -0.12
N GLN A 196 2.63 -41.65 0.37
CA GLN A 196 2.11 -41.18 1.67
C GLN A 196 2.42 -39.72 2.10
N LEU A 197 1.35 -39.03 2.49
CA LEU A 197 1.35 -37.65 2.98
C LEU A 197 2.10 -37.51 4.32
N THR A 198 3.41 -37.32 4.29
CA THR A 198 4.22 -37.03 5.48
C THR A 198 4.12 -35.54 5.83
N LEU A 199 3.50 -35.23 6.97
CA LEU A 199 3.44 -33.90 7.58
C LEU A 199 4.77 -33.60 8.27
N GLY A 200 5.53 -32.61 7.81
CA GLY A 200 6.74 -32.12 8.48
C GLY A 200 7.83 -33.18 8.68
N GLN A 201 8.79 -33.29 7.76
CA GLN A 201 9.92 -34.21 7.87
C GLN A 201 10.97 -33.74 8.90
N HIS A 202 10.59 -33.47 10.15
CA HIS A 202 11.56 -32.87 11.09
C HIS A 202 11.45 -33.43 12.51
N ARG A 203 12.62 -33.94 12.94
CA ARG A 203 12.91 -34.70 14.14
C ARG A 203 12.66 -33.89 15.40
N PHE A 204 11.73 -34.37 16.23
CA PHE A 204 11.55 -33.93 17.61
C PHE A 204 11.65 -35.16 18.50
N GLN A 205 12.66 -35.23 19.37
CA GLN A 205 12.89 -36.37 20.29
C GLN A 205 11.83 -36.42 21.40
N ARG A 206 10.60 -36.73 21.04
CA ARG A 206 9.49 -37.08 21.93
C ARG A 206 8.96 -38.44 21.49
N PRO A 207 8.70 -39.37 22.43
CA PRO A 207 8.02 -40.62 22.11
C PRO A 207 6.66 -40.35 21.43
N GLY A 208 6.40 -41.04 20.34
CA GLY A 208 5.21 -40.90 19.49
C GLY A 208 4.96 -42.14 18.64
N GLY A 209 3.78 -42.22 18.01
CA GLY A 209 3.31 -43.44 17.33
C GLY A 209 3.61 -43.54 15.83
N ALA A 210 4.28 -42.54 15.24
CA ALA A 210 4.57 -42.49 13.80
C ALA A 210 5.82 -41.62 13.54
N GLY A 211 6.94 -42.26 13.19
CA GLY A 211 8.23 -41.65 12.84
C GLY A 211 9.37 -42.67 12.80
N GLU A 212 10.63 -42.21 12.78
CA GLU A 212 11.81 -43.08 12.88
C GLU A 212 11.94 -43.70 14.28
N LEU A 213 12.60 -44.87 14.40
CA LEU A 213 12.82 -45.53 15.70
C LEU A 213 13.69 -44.64 16.59
N LEU A 214 13.12 -44.11 17.67
CA LEU A 214 13.82 -43.23 18.62
C LEU A 214 14.66 -44.04 19.61
N SER A 215 14.02 -45.04 20.24
CA SER A 215 14.64 -45.90 21.26
C SER A 215 13.86 -47.20 21.39
N ILE A 216 14.49 -48.20 22.00
CA ILE A 216 13.83 -49.43 22.41
C ILE A 216 13.88 -49.48 23.94
N ARG A 217 12.72 -49.59 24.57
CA ARG A 217 12.57 -49.66 26.03
C ARG A 217 11.85 -50.92 26.47
N ASP A 218 11.84 -51.20 27.78
CA ASP A 218 10.98 -52.25 28.33
C ASP A 218 9.51 -51.92 28.05
N TYR A 219 8.73 -52.93 27.66
CA TYR A 219 7.30 -52.80 27.38
C TYR A 219 6.53 -52.50 28.67
N LEU A 220 5.72 -51.44 28.65
CA LEU A 220 4.82 -51.11 29.74
C LEU A 220 3.39 -51.55 29.41
N PRO A 221 2.62 -52.09 30.38
CA PRO A 221 1.19 -52.36 30.20
C PRO A 221 0.44 -51.09 29.76
N GLY A 222 -0.08 -51.10 28.53
CA GLY A 222 -0.70 -49.92 27.89
C GLY A 222 -0.03 -49.52 26.57
N ASP A 223 1.21 -49.98 26.33
CA ASP A 223 1.88 -49.82 25.05
C ASP A 223 1.14 -50.63 23.95
N PRO A 224 0.93 -50.08 22.75
CA PRO A 224 0.23 -50.79 21.69
C PRO A 224 1.00 -52.06 21.27
N PRO A 225 0.35 -53.24 21.10
CA PRO A 225 1.06 -54.47 20.71
C PRO A 225 1.86 -54.35 19.40
N LYS A 226 1.43 -53.46 18.49
CA LYS A 226 2.12 -53.15 17.24
C LYS A 226 3.51 -52.48 17.42
N THR A 227 3.80 -51.97 18.62
CA THR A 227 5.09 -51.34 18.95
C THR A 227 6.10 -52.34 19.50
N ILE A 228 5.73 -53.62 19.73
CA ILE A 228 6.63 -54.62 20.30
C ILE A 228 7.77 -54.94 19.33
N ALA A 229 9.01 -54.78 19.79
CA ALA A 229 10.23 -55.14 19.09
C ALA A 229 10.49 -56.65 19.20
N TRP A 230 9.74 -57.48 18.46
CA TRP A 230 9.74 -58.95 18.61
C TRP A 230 11.14 -59.57 18.56
N LYS A 231 12.00 -59.12 17.63
CA LYS A 231 13.37 -59.65 17.48
C LYS A 231 14.27 -59.36 18.67
N VAL A 232 14.14 -58.18 19.28
CA VAL A 232 14.93 -57.78 20.46
C VAL A 232 14.36 -58.46 21.71
N SER A 233 13.03 -58.52 21.81
CA SER A 233 12.32 -59.18 22.90
C SER A 233 12.69 -60.66 23.01
N ALA A 234 12.76 -61.37 21.87
CA ALA A 234 13.15 -62.77 21.81
C ALA A 234 14.60 -63.02 22.26
N ARG A 235 15.51 -62.07 22.05
CA ARG A 235 16.92 -62.18 22.48
C ARG A 235 17.12 -61.88 23.96
N LEU A 236 16.33 -60.97 24.52
CA LEU A 236 16.45 -60.53 25.92
C LEU A 236 15.55 -61.31 26.88
N GLY A 237 14.61 -62.11 26.38
CA GLY A 237 13.66 -62.89 27.19
C GLY A 237 12.60 -62.04 27.91
N ARG A 238 12.46 -60.75 27.54
CA ARG A 238 11.46 -59.82 28.07
C ARG A 238 10.89 -58.96 26.96
N LEU A 239 9.64 -58.52 27.10
CA LEU A 239 8.97 -57.69 26.09
C LEU A 239 9.61 -56.30 26.02
N MET A 240 10.01 -55.91 24.83
CA MET A 240 10.58 -54.61 24.51
C MET A 240 9.64 -53.87 23.54
N SER A 241 9.47 -52.56 23.74
CA SER A 241 8.65 -51.68 22.91
C SER A 241 9.52 -50.68 22.14
N CYS A 242 9.25 -50.51 20.85
CA CYS A 242 9.79 -49.47 20.00
C CYS A 242 9.11 -48.14 20.32
N GLU A 243 9.86 -47.17 20.82
CA GLU A 243 9.43 -45.78 20.82
C GLU A 243 9.79 -45.16 19.47
N TYR A 244 8.78 -44.64 18.76
CA TYR A 244 9.02 -43.90 17.52
C TYR A 244 9.10 -42.41 17.83
N GLU A 245 9.87 -41.67 17.04
CA GLU A 245 9.95 -40.23 17.13
C GLU A 245 8.64 -39.58 16.67
N ARG A 246 8.18 -38.52 17.33
CA ARG A 246 7.00 -37.77 16.89
C ARG A 246 7.41 -36.64 15.95
N GLU A 247 7.07 -36.76 14.66
CA GLU A 247 7.10 -35.63 13.74
C GLU A 247 6.07 -34.58 14.20
N THR A 248 6.53 -33.48 14.79
CA THR A 248 5.67 -32.38 15.23
C THR A 248 5.96 -31.17 14.34
N PRO A 249 5.00 -30.73 13.50
CA PRO A 249 5.23 -29.59 12.64
C PRO A 249 5.48 -28.33 13.48
N VAL A 250 6.44 -27.49 13.06
CA VAL A 250 6.71 -26.24 13.77
C VAL A 250 5.67 -25.22 13.36
N ARG A 251 4.80 -24.84 14.31
CA ARG A 251 3.83 -23.79 14.06
C ARG A 251 4.50 -22.43 14.08
N SER A 252 4.18 -21.60 13.09
CA SER A 252 4.65 -20.23 13.02
C SER A 252 3.49 -19.28 12.88
N THR A 253 3.53 -18.17 13.62
CA THR A 253 2.54 -17.08 13.54
C THR A 253 3.26 -15.82 13.08
N ILE A 254 2.88 -15.30 11.91
CA ILE A 254 3.43 -14.06 11.35
C ILE A 254 2.51 -12.91 11.75
N ILE A 255 3.02 -12.00 12.58
CA ILE A 255 2.33 -10.76 12.97
C ILE A 255 2.84 -9.64 12.06
N THR A 256 1.97 -9.16 11.18
CA THR A 256 2.31 -8.16 10.16
C THR A 256 1.65 -6.85 10.49
N ASP A 257 2.45 -5.80 10.69
CA ASP A 257 1.91 -4.46 10.86
C ASP A 257 1.70 -3.78 9.50
N LEU A 258 0.45 -3.42 9.21
CA LEU A 258 -0.01 -2.68 8.03
C LEU A 258 -0.86 -1.48 8.51
N SER A 259 -0.34 -0.73 9.47
CA SER A 259 -0.96 0.48 10.00
C SER A 259 -0.69 1.70 9.10
N LEU A 260 -1.56 2.71 9.20
CA LEU A 260 -1.57 3.93 8.35
C LEU A 260 -0.19 4.57 8.12
N TYR A 261 0.66 4.63 9.15
CA TYR A 261 1.97 5.27 9.04
C TYR A 261 2.96 4.54 8.13
N GLN A 262 2.71 3.27 7.81
CA GLN A 262 3.55 2.48 6.90
C GLN A 262 3.29 2.78 5.42
N PHE A 263 2.24 3.54 5.11
CA PHE A 263 1.85 3.90 3.74
C PHE A 263 2.34 5.30 3.34
N VAL A 264 2.96 6.01 4.29
CA VAL A 264 3.64 7.30 4.05
C VAL A 264 4.98 7.04 3.37
N GLY A 265 5.31 7.82 2.33
CA GLY A 265 6.62 7.73 1.67
C GLY A 265 6.58 8.17 0.21
N ARG A 266 7.72 8.09 -0.49
CA ARG A 266 7.81 8.35 -1.94
C ARG A 266 7.19 7.20 -2.74
N PRO A 267 6.82 7.43 -4.01
CA PRO A 267 6.61 6.35 -4.98
C PRO A 267 7.84 5.43 -5.03
N GLY A 268 7.64 4.12 -4.96
CA GLY A 268 8.66 3.15 -4.50
C GLY A 268 8.07 2.21 -3.46
N PRO A 269 8.65 1.03 -3.20
CA PRO A 269 8.07 0.09 -2.25
C PRO A 269 7.94 0.78 -0.89
N ALA A 270 6.70 1.03 -0.48
CA ALA A 270 6.37 1.60 0.81
C ALA A 270 7.00 0.78 1.94
N PRO A 271 7.15 1.37 3.13
CA PRO A 271 7.38 0.60 4.35
C PRO A 271 6.41 -0.61 4.44
N ALA A 272 5.12 -0.38 4.18
CA ALA A 272 4.10 -1.44 4.12
C ALA A 272 4.35 -2.47 3.01
N ASP A 273 4.83 -2.04 1.85
CA ASP A 273 5.07 -2.96 0.74
C ASP A 273 6.22 -3.93 1.07
N ARG A 274 7.28 -3.39 1.69
CA ARG A 274 8.41 -4.20 2.16
C ARG A 274 7.95 -5.19 3.24
N VAL A 275 7.14 -4.73 4.18
CA VAL A 275 6.57 -5.60 5.23
C VAL A 275 5.73 -6.72 4.63
N ALA A 276 4.84 -6.42 3.69
CA ALA A 276 4.00 -7.42 3.02
C ALA A 276 4.84 -8.39 2.17
N GLY A 277 5.86 -7.90 1.45
CA GLY A 277 6.77 -8.72 0.66
C GLY A 277 7.59 -9.69 1.51
N ILE A 278 8.09 -9.24 2.67
CA ILE A 278 8.83 -10.07 3.62
C ILE A 278 7.89 -11.08 4.28
N ALA A 279 6.72 -10.64 4.76
CA ALA A 279 5.72 -11.53 5.34
C ALA A 279 5.33 -12.65 4.38
N GLY A 280 5.05 -12.32 3.12
CA GLY A 280 4.74 -13.31 2.08
C GLY A 280 5.92 -14.24 1.77
N SER A 281 7.15 -13.72 1.78
CA SER A 281 8.36 -14.53 1.50
C SER A 281 8.63 -15.53 2.61
N ILE A 282 8.49 -15.11 3.87
CA ILE A 282 8.62 -15.96 5.05
C ILE A 282 7.51 -17.01 5.08
N ALA A 283 6.26 -16.60 4.82
CA ALA A 283 5.14 -17.53 4.72
C ALA A 283 5.39 -18.61 3.66
N ARG A 284 5.88 -18.23 2.46
CA ARG A 284 6.18 -19.19 1.41
C ARG A 284 7.33 -20.13 1.80
N LEU A 285 8.38 -19.61 2.41
CA LEU A 285 9.50 -20.42 2.91
C LEU A 285 9.01 -21.49 3.90
N LEU A 286 8.26 -21.10 4.92
CA LEU A 286 7.76 -22.00 5.95
C LEU A 286 6.74 -23.02 5.40
N LEU A 287 5.85 -22.57 4.52
CA LEU A 287 4.87 -23.46 3.89
C LEU A 287 5.52 -24.46 2.91
N ALA A 288 6.63 -24.09 2.26
CA ALA A 288 7.41 -25.00 1.43
C ALA A 288 8.04 -26.13 2.27
N ASP A 289 8.46 -25.83 3.50
CA ASP A 289 8.92 -26.81 4.50
C ASP A 289 7.77 -27.62 5.14
N ARG A 290 6.52 -27.43 4.68
CA ARG A 290 5.30 -28.04 5.22
C ARG A 290 5.00 -27.67 6.68
N ASP A 291 5.57 -26.57 7.17
CA ASP A 291 5.27 -26.02 8.48
C ASP A 291 4.00 -25.15 8.42
N PRO A 292 3.05 -25.32 9.36
CA PRO A 292 1.80 -24.60 9.35
C PRO A 292 1.99 -23.14 9.77
N VAL A 293 1.46 -22.24 8.94
CA VAL A 293 1.60 -20.79 9.13
C VAL A 293 0.26 -20.14 9.41
N ALA A 294 0.17 -19.43 10.53
CA ALA A 294 -0.87 -18.46 10.83
C ALA A 294 -0.40 -17.04 10.50
N SER A 295 -1.34 -16.13 10.27
CA SER A 295 -1.04 -14.71 10.13
C SER A 295 -1.99 -13.86 10.95
N LEU A 296 -1.45 -12.85 11.58
CA LEU A 296 -2.17 -11.81 12.27
C LEU A 296 -1.79 -10.48 11.62
N ILE A 297 -2.73 -9.82 10.96
CA ILE A 297 -2.51 -8.46 10.43
C ILE A 297 -2.98 -7.45 11.47
N VAL A 298 -2.12 -6.48 11.79
CA VAL A 298 -2.45 -5.31 12.60
C VAL A 298 -2.60 -4.11 11.67
N SER A 299 -3.77 -3.46 11.67
CA SER A 299 -3.99 -2.21 10.95
C SER A 299 -4.62 -1.21 11.91
N GLY A 300 -3.79 -0.36 12.54
CA GLY A 300 -4.23 0.55 13.60
C GLY A 300 -4.76 -0.23 14.81
N SER A 301 -6.03 -0.05 15.15
CA SER A 301 -6.70 -0.79 16.24
C SER A 301 -7.29 -2.13 15.81
N ASN A 302 -7.40 -2.39 14.50
CA ASN A 302 -8.04 -3.58 13.96
C ASN A 302 -7.03 -4.71 13.80
N THR A 303 -7.44 -5.92 14.12
CA THR A 303 -6.63 -7.13 13.99
C THR A 303 -7.38 -8.17 13.18
N ASN A 304 -6.74 -8.76 12.17
CA ASN A 304 -7.31 -9.85 11.38
C ASN A 304 -6.49 -11.13 11.60
N TRP A 305 -7.13 -12.19 12.10
CA TRP A 305 -6.48 -13.46 12.39
C TRP A 305 -6.82 -14.50 11.32
N LEU A 306 -5.81 -14.94 10.58
CA LEU A 306 -5.86 -16.12 9.74
C LEU A 306 -5.24 -17.30 10.51
N PRO A 307 -6.03 -18.35 10.83
CA PRO A 307 -5.51 -19.50 11.57
C PRO A 307 -4.49 -20.29 10.76
N HIS A 308 -3.73 -21.13 11.45
CA HIS A 308 -2.72 -21.99 10.87
C HIS A 308 -3.30 -22.85 9.73
N GLY A 309 -2.57 -22.92 8.63
CA GLY A 309 -2.89 -23.78 7.50
C GLY A 309 -1.62 -24.22 6.78
N PHE A 310 -1.79 -25.05 5.75
CA PHE A 310 -0.71 -25.71 5.04
C PHE A 310 -0.78 -25.46 3.52
N GLY A 311 0.37 -25.59 2.87
CA GLY A 311 0.50 -25.64 1.42
C GLY A 311 0.10 -24.35 0.68
N GLU A 312 0.00 -24.46 -0.64
CA GLU A 312 -0.23 -23.33 -1.55
C GLU A 312 -1.58 -22.61 -1.33
N ARG A 313 -2.62 -23.35 -0.92
CA ARG A 313 -3.92 -22.74 -0.58
C ARG A 313 -3.79 -21.77 0.59
N GLN A 314 -3.01 -22.12 1.61
CA GLN A 314 -2.75 -21.22 2.72
C GLN A 314 -1.92 -20.01 2.27
N LEU A 315 -0.92 -20.20 1.40
CA LEU A 315 -0.15 -19.10 0.84
C LEU A 315 -1.05 -18.11 0.07
N THR A 316 -1.96 -18.61 -0.76
CA THR A 316 -2.90 -17.76 -1.51
C THR A 316 -3.82 -16.98 -0.56
N ARG A 317 -4.33 -17.61 0.50
CA ARG A 317 -5.14 -16.93 1.53
C ARG A 317 -4.33 -15.85 2.24
N LEU A 318 -3.09 -16.15 2.63
CA LEU A 318 -2.19 -15.20 3.28
C LEU A 318 -1.91 -13.99 2.38
N LEU A 319 -1.55 -14.21 1.11
CA LEU A 319 -1.30 -13.13 0.17
C LEU A 319 -2.56 -12.30 -0.08
N HIS A 320 -3.72 -12.93 -0.27
CA HIS A 320 -4.99 -12.20 -0.43
C HIS A 320 -5.32 -11.35 0.79
N THR A 321 -5.11 -11.88 2.00
CA THR A 321 -5.32 -11.15 3.25
C THR A 321 -4.34 -9.98 3.38
N LEU A 322 -3.06 -10.17 3.05
CA LEU A 322 -2.07 -9.08 3.00
C LEU A 322 -2.50 -7.99 2.01
N LEU A 323 -2.81 -8.34 0.76
CA LEU A 323 -3.21 -7.38 -0.28
C LEU A 323 -4.45 -6.58 0.08
N THR A 324 -5.40 -7.21 0.79
CA THR A 324 -6.62 -6.51 1.23
C THR A 324 -6.31 -5.42 2.27
N HIS A 325 -5.30 -5.62 3.11
CA HIS A 325 -4.93 -4.66 4.17
C HIS A 325 -3.79 -3.72 3.76
N VAL A 326 -3.08 -4.00 2.67
CA VAL A 326 -2.13 -3.07 2.03
C VAL A 326 -2.86 -1.93 1.30
N GLY A 327 -4.13 -2.13 0.91
CA GLY A 327 -4.98 -1.04 0.40
C GLY A 327 -5.86 -0.40 1.48
N GLY A 328 -6.42 -1.22 2.39
CA GLY A 328 -7.38 -0.81 3.40
C GLY A 328 -6.79 -0.48 4.77
N HIS A 329 -6.49 0.79 5.03
CA HIS A 329 -6.05 1.24 6.35
C HIS A 329 -7.23 1.67 7.21
N SER A 330 -7.33 1.14 8.42
CA SER A 330 -8.22 1.76 9.41
C SER A 330 -7.56 3.03 9.96
N VAL A 331 -8.30 4.13 9.97
CA VAL A 331 -7.86 5.38 10.61
C VAL A 331 -7.87 5.17 12.13
N PRO A 332 -6.74 5.31 12.83
CA PRO A 332 -6.71 5.14 14.29
C PRO A 332 -7.65 6.15 14.97
N PRO A 333 -8.39 5.74 16.04
CA PRO A 333 -9.33 6.63 16.71
C PRO A 333 -8.66 7.88 17.34
N GLY A 334 -7.36 7.80 17.66
CA GLY A 334 -6.55 8.87 18.22
C GLY A 334 -5.70 9.67 17.21
N ILE A 335 -5.96 9.55 15.90
CA ILE A 335 -5.24 10.38 14.91
C ILE A 335 -5.51 11.86 15.14
N VAL A 336 -4.47 12.69 15.05
CA VAL A 336 -4.62 14.14 15.14
C VAL A 336 -5.39 14.65 13.92
N PHE A 337 -6.34 15.57 14.12
CA PHE A 337 -7.19 16.10 13.04
C PHE A 337 -6.42 16.65 11.85
N GLU A 338 -5.32 17.35 12.08
CA GLU A 338 -4.49 17.90 11.01
C GLU A 338 -3.98 16.79 10.07
N ASP A 339 -3.59 15.65 10.63
CA ASP A 339 -3.12 14.50 9.85
C ASP A 339 -4.28 13.81 9.14
N LEU A 340 -5.43 13.70 9.80
CA LEU A 340 -6.65 13.17 9.20
C LEU A 340 -7.05 13.96 7.95
N VAL A 341 -7.08 15.29 8.03
CA VAL A 341 -7.39 16.17 6.88
C VAL A 341 -6.36 16.00 5.77
N GLU A 342 -5.08 15.87 6.12
CA GLU A 342 -4.00 15.78 5.14
C GLU A 342 -4.00 14.44 4.39
N VAL A 343 -4.24 13.33 5.10
CA VAL A 343 -4.45 12.00 4.51
C VAL A 343 -5.69 12.02 3.61
N THR A 344 -6.82 12.54 4.11
CA THR A 344 -8.07 12.64 3.34
C THR A 344 -7.89 13.48 2.08
N TRP A 345 -7.17 14.61 2.18
CA TRP A 345 -6.84 15.45 1.03
C TRP A 345 -6.06 14.67 -0.03
N ALA A 346 -5.01 13.96 0.37
CA ALA A 346 -4.20 13.17 -0.55
C ALA A 346 -5.00 12.06 -1.22
N THR A 347 -5.84 11.35 -0.45
CA THR A 347 -6.72 10.30 -0.96
C THR A 347 -7.75 10.85 -1.92
N CYS A 348 -8.38 11.98 -1.59
CA CYS A 348 -9.33 12.66 -2.45
C CYS A 348 -8.66 13.14 -3.75
N LEU A 349 -7.44 13.67 -3.67
CA LEU A 349 -6.66 14.05 -4.85
C LEU A 349 -6.35 12.85 -5.75
N HIS A 350 -6.14 11.67 -5.16
CA HIS A 350 -5.83 10.46 -5.92
C HIS A 350 -7.06 9.89 -6.63
N HIS A 351 -8.19 9.73 -5.92
CA HIS A 351 -9.39 9.10 -6.47
C HIS A 351 -10.29 10.06 -7.25
N TYR A 352 -10.28 11.34 -6.87
CA TYR A 352 -11.16 12.40 -7.38
C TYR A 352 -10.38 13.69 -7.66
N PRO A 353 -9.31 13.65 -8.47
CA PRO A 353 -8.51 14.84 -8.78
C PRO A 353 -9.36 15.99 -9.35
N GLU A 354 -10.47 15.68 -10.04
CA GLU A 354 -11.42 16.63 -10.59
C GLU A 354 -12.14 17.50 -9.55
N LEU A 355 -12.40 16.97 -8.35
CA LEU A 355 -13.11 17.70 -7.29
C LEU A 355 -12.20 18.69 -6.55
N LEU A 356 -10.90 18.49 -6.64
CA LEU A 356 -9.89 19.37 -6.03
C LEU A 356 -9.28 20.36 -7.01
N ASP A 357 -9.63 20.27 -8.30
CA ASP A 357 -9.20 21.24 -9.31
C ASP A 357 -9.72 22.64 -8.90
N PRO A 358 -8.83 23.65 -8.76
CA PRO A 358 -9.20 25.03 -8.48
C PRO A 358 -10.25 25.65 -9.42
N ARG A 359 -10.53 25.00 -10.55
CA ARG A 359 -11.48 25.42 -11.58
C ARG A 359 -12.89 24.90 -11.34
N VAL A 360 -13.02 23.72 -10.75
CA VAL A 360 -14.30 23.14 -10.30
C VAL A 360 -14.62 23.60 -8.88
N ASN A 361 -13.58 23.79 -8.08
CA ASN A 361 -13.63 24.21 -6.69
C ASN A 361 -12.94 25.58 -6.53
N PRO A 362 -13.61 26.67 -6.97
CA PRO A 362 -13.03 28.00 -7.12
C PRO A 362 -12.55 28.59 -5.80
N GLN A 363 -11.41 29.25 -5.88
CA GLN A 363 -10.77 29.88 -4.72
C GLN A 363 -11.17 31.34 -4.65
N LEU A 364 -11.77 31.77 -3.53
CA LEU A 364 -11.96 33.19 -3.28
C LEU A 364 -10.59 33.89 -3.16
N GLY A 365 -10.32 34.79 -4.11
CA GLY A 365 -8.99 35.30 -4.42
C GLY A 365 -8.35 36.22 -3.38
N TRP A 366 -9.09 36.73 -2.39
CA TRP A 366 -8.59 37.71 -1.41
C TRP A 366 -7.82 37.07 -0.23
N LEU A 367 -7.93 35.75 -0.03
CA LEU A 367 -7.24 35.01 1.05
C LEU A 367 -5.79 34.58 0.69
N ARG A 368 -5.23 35.10 -0.41
CA ARG A 368 -3.93 34.69 -0.98
C ARG A 368 -2.70 35.03 -0.13
N PHE A 369 -2.81 35.91 0.88
CA PHE A 369 -1.64 36.60 1.44
C PHE A 369 -1.16 36.11 2.83
N THR A 370 -1.73 35.06 3.43
CA THR A 370 -1.22 34.53 4.73
C THR A 370 -0.88 33.04 4.70
N ARG A 371 0.18 32.63 5.41
CA ARG A 371 0.55 31.21 5.62
C ARG A 371 -0.59 30.40 6.27
N SER A 372 -1.43 31.04 7.10
CA SER A 372 -2.65 30.44 7.67
C SER A 372 -3.73 30.13 6.61
N GLY A 373 -3.71 30.84 5.47
CA GLY A 373 -4.67 30.69 4.39
C GLY A 373 -4.54 29.39 3.61
N ARG A 374 -3.35 28.77 3.53
CA ARG A 374 -3.16 27.52 2.75
C ARG A 374 -3.89 26.32 3.36
N ARG A 375 -3.77 26.10 4.68
CA ARG A 375 -4.48 25.02 5.38
C ARG A 375 -5.98 25.24 5.39
N ARG A 376 -6.42 26.49 5.62
CA ARG A 376 -7.83 26.85 5.58
C ARG A 376 -8.44 26.64 4.19
N ARG A 377 -7.67 26.87 3.13
CA ARG A 377 -8.05 26.59 1.74
C ARG A 377 -8.18 25.09 1.45
N GLN A 378 -7.19 24.28 1.86
CA GLN A 378 -7.26 22.82 1.72
C GLN A 378 -8.50 22.26 2.44
N ARG A 379 -8.77 22.71 3.67
CA ARG A 379 -9.97 22.31 4.43
C ARG A 379 -11.27 22.65 3.69
N ARG A 380 -11.39 23.87 3.15
CA ARG A 380 -12.56 24.28 2.36
C ARG A 380 -12.75 23.46 1.09
N GLN A 381 -11.68 23.28 0.33
CA GLN A 381 -11.75 22.50 -0.90
C GLN A 381 -12.12 21.03 -0.59
N LEU A 382 -11.54 20.47 0.47
CA LEU A 382 -11.89 19.13 0.94
C LEU A 382 -13.35 19.03 1.38
N ALA A 383 -13.83 19.98 2.18
CA ALA A 383 -15.22 19.99 2.64
C ALA A 383 -16.22 20.02 1.47
N MET A 384 -15.97 20.84 0.44
CA MET A 384 -16.80 20.86 -0.76
C MET A 384 -16.75 19.54 -1.53
N ALA A 385 -15.56 18.95 -1.68
CA ALA A 385 -15.41 17.65 -2.34
C ALA A 385 -16.13 16.53 -1.57
N LEU A 386 -15.99 16.49 -0.25
CA LEU A 386 -16.64 15.51 0.62
C LEU A 386 -18.16 15.66 0.59
N ALA A 387 -18.68 16.88 0.72
CA ALA A 387 -20.12 17.15 0.63
C ALA A 387 -20.69 16.69 -0.72
N HIS A 388 -19.96 16.93 -1.82
CA HIS A 388 -20.35 16.47 -3.15
C HIS A 388 -20.37 14.94 -3.26
N LEU A 389 -19.30 14.27 -2.81
CA LEU A 389 -19.19 12.81 -2.85
C LEU A 389 -20.24 12.11 -1.97
N GLN A 390 -20.59 12.73 -0.84
CA GLN A 390 -21.61 12.25 0.09
C GLN A 390 -23.03 12.66 -0.33
N GLN A 391 -23.21 13.34 -1.47
CA GLN A 391 -24.49 13.84 -1.95
C GLN A 391 -25.26 14.63 -0.88
N SER A 392 -24.52 15.44 -0.11
CA SER A 392 -25.07 16.16 1.03
C SER A 392 -25.97 17.33 0.60
N PRO A 393 -26.91 17.77 1.47
CA PRO A 393 -27.75 18.93 1.19
C PRO A 393 -26.91 20.20 0.98
N PRO A 394 -27.39 21.17 0.16
CA PRO A 394 -26.75 22.46 0.01
C PRO A 394 -26.50 23.13 1.37
N GLY A 395 -25.31 23.70 1.56
CA GLY A 395 -24.92 24.35 2.82
C GLY A 395 -24.26 23.42 3.85
N TYR A 396 -24.23 22.10 3.63
CA TYR A 396 -23.47 21.18 4.49
C TYR A 396 -21.96 21.43 4.41
N GLU A 397 -21.47 21.82 3.23
CA GLU A 397 -20.08 22.20 3.00
C GLU A 397 -19.62 23.36 3.90
N HIS A 398 -20.52 24.27 4.28
CA HIS A 398 -20.22 25.36 5.21
C HIS A 398 -20.03 24.84 6.64
N ARG A 399 -20.89 23.92 7.09
CA ARG A 399 -20.76 23.28 8.42
C ARG A 399 -19.48 22.47 8.54
N LEU A 400 -19.14 21.68 7.51
CA LEU A 400 -17.86 20.97 7.44
C LEU A 400 -16.63 21.89 7.51
N VAL A 401 -16.74 23.15 7.07
CA VAL A 401 -15.63 24.11 7.14
C VAL A 401 -15.45 24.70 8.54
N GLU A 402 -16.55 24.82 9.28
CA GLU A 402 -16.61 25.50 10.59
C GLU A 402 -16.47 24.53 11.75
N ASP A 403 -17.06 23.33 11.64
CA ASP A 403 -17.04 22.30 12.68
C ASP A 403 -15.95 21.25 12.44
N ARG A 404 -14.97 21.23 13.35
CA ARG A 404 -13.85 20.27 13.35
C ARG A 404 -14.33 18.83 13.57
N GLN A 405 -15.37 18.60 14.37
CA GLN A 405 -15.87 17.27 14.66
C GLN A 405 -16.62 16.69 13.45
N GLU A 406 -17.51 17.46 12.82
CA GLU A 406 -18.20 17.03 11.60
C GLU A 406 -17.20 16.75 10.47
N LEU A 407 -16.21 17.62 10.25
CA LEU A 407 -15.18 17.36 9.24
C LEU A 407 -14.34 16.12 9.57
N SER A 408 -14.01 15.90 10.84
CA SER A 408 -13.30 14.68 11.26
C SER A 408 -14.12 13.43 10.96
N PHE A 409 -15.42 13.47 11.22
CA PHE A 409 -16.32 12.36 10.91
C PHE A 409 -16.40 12.11 9.40
N ALA A 410 -16.62 13.15 8.61
CA ALA A 410 -16.69 13.06 7.14
C ALA A 410 -15.37 12.53 6.53
N CYS A 411 -14.23 13.00 7.02
CA CYS A 411 -12.90 12.48 6.62
C CYS A 411 -12.76 10.99 6.94
N ARG A 412 -13.14 10.55 8.15
CA ARG A 412 -13.05 9.13 8.55
C ARG A 412 -13.95 8.25 7.72
N GLN A 413 -15.18 8.69 7.47
CA GLN A 413 -16.13 7.97 6.61
C GLN A 413 -15.57 7.87 5.19
N PHE A 414 -15.10 8.98 4.61
CA PHE A 414 -14.50 8.98 3.29
C PHE A 414 -13.31 8.04 3.18
N LEU A 415 -12.40 8.04 4.16
CA LEU A 415 -11.24 7.15 4.18
C LEU A 415 -11.61 5.67 4.39
N ALA A 416 -12.71 5.39 5.07
CA ALA A 416 -13.25 4.04 5.18
C ALA A 416 -13.84 3.54 3.85
N ASP A 417 -14.52 4.42 3.12
CA ASP A 417 -15.14 4.11 1.81
C ASP A 417 -14.11 4.11 0.67
N HIS A 418 -13.05 4.91 0.80
CA HIS A 418 -11.99 5.12 -0.20
C HIS A 418 -10.63 4.84 0.45
N PRO A 419 -10.35 3.56 0.78
CA PRO A 419 -9.07 3.18 1.32
C PRO A 419 -7.97 3.60 0.35
N SER A 420 -7.13 4.52 0.81
CA SER A 420 -6.05 5.06 -0.01
C SER A 420 -4.85 4.14 0.05
N ASP A 421 -4.40 3.67 -1.11
CA ASP A 421 -3.20 2.82 -1.23
C ASP A 421 -1.90 3.58 -0.86
N TRP A 422 -1.94 4.92 -0.72
CA TRP A 422 -0.76 5.74 -0.53
C TRP A 422 -1.03 7.14 0.03
N ILE A 423 -0.12 7.61 0.91
CA ILE A 423 -0.09 8.99 1.40
C ILE A 423 1.21 9.69 0.91
N PRO A 424 1.12 10.72 0.05
CA PRO A 424 2.27 11.45 -0.49
C PRO A 424 3.05 12.23 0.58
N LEU A 425 4.38 12.32 0.39
CA LEU A 425 5.27 13.14 1.20
C LEU A 425 5.07 14.64 0.91
N GLY A 426 4.73 15.38 1.96
CA GLY A 426 4.38 16.80 1.97
C GLY A 426 3.83 17.25 3.33
N VAL A 427 3.31 16.28 4.09
CA VAL A 427 3.23 16.27 5.56
C VAL A 427 4.67 16.20 6.09
N PRO A 428 5.13 17.00 7.07
CA PRO A 428 6.37 16.70 7.77
C PRO A 428 6.20 15.31 8.44
N PRO A 429 6.92 14.27 7.99
CA PRO A 429 6.26 12.99 7.74
C PRO A 429 6.47 11.92 8.82
N ALA A 430 7.37 12.12 9.78
CA ALA A 430 7.69 11.10 10.78
C ALA A 430 7.18 11.41 12.20
N GLN A 431 7.11 12.68 12.59
CA GLN A 431 6.70 13.07 13.95
C GLN A 431 5.18 13.15 14.13
N ARG A 432 4.40 13.46 13.08
CA ARG A 432 2.96 13.70 13.26
C ARG A 432 2.13 12.43 13.44
N LEU A 433 2.48 11.34 12.74
CA LEU A 433 1.86 10.03 12.97
C LEU A 433 2.46 9.26 14.16
N ALA A 434 3.22 9.92 15.05
CA ALA A 434 3.74 9.29 16.26
C ALA A 434 2.59 8.73 17.11
N SER A 435 1.49 9.47 17.28
CA SER A 435 0.28 8.98 17.98
C SER A 435 -0.30 7.71 17.37
N ALA A 436 -0.35 7.63 16.04
CA ALA A 436 -0.77 6.42 15.33
C ALA A 436 0.20 5.24 15.56
N ARG A 437 1.50 5.50 15.61
CA ARG A 437 2.53 4.48 15.90
C ARG A 437 2.42 3.91 17.31
N HIS A 438 2.25 4.75 18.33
CA HIS A 438 2.08 4.31 19.73
C HIS A 438 0.85 3.40 19.88
N ALA A 439 -0.30 3.82 19.33
CA ALA A 439 -1.53 3.02 19.35
C ALA A 439 -1.38 1.66 18.62
N THR A 440 -0.58 1.62 17.56
CA THR A 440 -0.25 0.37 16.85
C THR A 440 0.63 -0.54 17.69
N LEU A 441 1.65 -0.03 18.41
CA LEU A 441 2.53 -0.85 19.25
C LEU A 441 1.74 -1.59 20.34
N ASP A 442 0.82 -0.91 21.01
CA ASP A 442 -0.09 -1.53 21.98
C ASP A 442 -0.94 -2.64 21.36
N THR A 443 -1.34 -2.45 20.10
CA THR A 443 -2.10 -3.44 19.35
C THR A 443 -1.22 -4.62 18.94
N ILE A 444 0.04 -4.41 18.57
CA ILE A 444 1.03 -5.47 18.31
C ILE A 444 1.28 -6.28 19.59
N CYS A 445 1.51 -5.64 20.74
CA CYS A 445 1.77 -6.31 22.01
C CYS A 445 0.57 -7.17 22.43
N ARG A 446 -0.66 -6.61 22.39
CA ARG A 446 -1.88 -7.38 22.66
C ARG A 446 -2.09 -8.52 21.66
N SER A 447 -1.72 -8.31 20.40
CA SER A 447 -1.79 -9.34 19.36
C SER A 447 -0.82 -10.49 19.62
N LEU A 448 0.40 -10.19 20.07
CA LEU A 448 1.38 -11.20 20.48
C LEU A 448 0.86 -12.00 21.67
N VAL A 449 0.39 -11.34 22.73
CA VAL A 449 -0.16 -12.00 23.93
C VAL A 449 -1.37 -12.87 23.59
N ARG A 450 -2.29 -12.39 22.73
CA ARG A 450 -3.42 -13.18 22.23
C ARG A 450 -2.98 -14.37 21.40
N GLY A 451 -1.94 -14.22 20.58
CA GLY A 451 -1.34 -15.29 19.80
C GLY A 451 -0.77 -16.38 20.72
N VAL A 452 -0.02 -15.98 21.75
CA VAL A 452 0.52 -16.87 22.78
C VAL A 452 -0.59 -17.63 23.51
N ALA A 453 -1.66 -16.94 23.92
CA ALA A 453 -2.78 -17.59 24.61
C ALA A 453 -3.54 -18.62 23.73
N ARG A 454 -3.47 -18.50 22.40
CA ARG A 454 -4.09 -19.44 21.45
C ARG A 454 -3.15 -20.56 20.99
N ALA A 455 -1.85 -20.40 21.22
CA ALA A 455 -0.85 -21.35 20.80
C ALA A 455 -1.02 -22.66 21.58
N LYS A 456 -0.88 -23.79 20.88
CA LYS A 456 -1.04 -25.14 21.48
C LYS A 456 0.29 -25.78 21.85
N ASP A 457 1.35 -25.45 21.11
CA ASP A 457 2.69 -25.98 21.25
C ASP A 457 3.70 -24.82 21.21
N ASN A 458 4.99 -25.10 21.32
CA ASN A 458 6.02 -24.08 21.09
C ASN A 458 5.92 -23.58 19.64
N GLU A 459 5.77 -22.28 19.46
CA GLU A 459 5.57 -21.65 18.15
C GLU A 459 6.64 -20.59 17.91
N LEU A 460 6.92 -20.31 16.64
CA LEU A 460 7.68 -19.15 16.24
C LEU A 460 6.74 -17.97 15.96
N PHE A 461 6.83 -16.91 16.75
CA PHE A 461 6.19 -15.64 16.47
C PHE A 461 7.17 -14.72 15.71
N VAL A 462 6.80 -14.36 14.48
CA VAL A 462 7.57 -13.41 13.67
C VAL A 462 6.80 -12.10 13.61
N VAL A 463 7.27 -11.05 14.28
CA VAL A 463 6.66 -9.72 14.26
C VAL A 463 7.37 -8.87 13.21
N ILE A 464 6.64 -8.32 12.26
CA ILE A 464 7.19 -7.58 11.12
C ILE A 464 6.60 -6.18 11.12
N THR A 465 7.45 -5.15 11.24
CA THR A 465 7.04 -3.74 11.17
C THR A 465 8.13 -2.88 10.54
N ALA A 466 7.73 -1.81 9.85
CA ALA A 466 8.65 -1.00 9.07
C ALA A 466 9.24 0.21 9.81
N ALA A 467 8.80 0.47 11.05
CA ALA A 467 9.35 1.53 11.89
C ALA A 467 10.07 0.94 13.10
N PRO A 468 11.26 1.44 13.48
CA PRO A 468 11.84 1.11 14.77
C PRO A 468 10.87 1.57 15.86
N VAL A 469 10.59 0.70 16.83
CA VAL A 469 9.93 1.11 18.07
C VAL A 469 10.86 2.11 18.75
N TYR A 470 10.43 3.36 18.90
CA TYR A 470 11.19 4.32 19.70
C TYR A 470 11.26 3.82 21.15
N LEU A 471 12.42 4.02 21.76
CA LEU A 471 12.82 3.40 23.02
C LEU A 471 11.87 3.68 24.20
N ASP A 472 11.11 4.77 24.09
CA ASP A 472 10.24 5.30 25.14
C ASP A 472 9.10 4.33 25.55
N GLU A 473 8.75 3.34 24.71
CA GLU A 473 7.70 2.35 25.01
C GLU A 473 8.13 0.88 24.81
N VAL A 474 9.43 0.60 24.72
CA VAL A 474 9.95 -0.76 24.54
C VAL A 474 9.58 -1.68 25.72
N ASP A 475 9.28 -1.11 26.89
CA ASP A 475 8.92 -1.85 28.12
C ASP A 475 7.70 -2.77 27.89
N LYS A 476 6.64 -2.26 27.25
CA LYS A 476 5.43 -3.06 26.96
C LYS A 476 5.72 -4.22 26.01
N LEU A 477 6.56 -3.97 25.01
CA LEU A 477 7.01 -5.01 24.09
C LEU A 477 7.88 -6.04 24.82
N GLU A 478 8.76 -5.60 25.71
CA GLU A 478 9.60 -6.46 26.53
C GLU A 478 8.77 -7.39 27.42
N GLU A 479 7.72 -6.87 28.06
CA GLU A 479 6.77 -7.65 28.86
C GLU A 479 6.04 -8.71 28.01
N ALA A 480 5.52 -8.31 26.84
CA ALA A 480 4.82 -9.23 25.93
C ALA A 480 5.75 -10.35 25.41
N VAL A 481 7.00 -10.00 25.09
CA VAL A 481 8.03 -10.96 24.67
C VAL A 481 8.40 -11.89 25.84
N ARG A 482 8.59 -11.35 27.04
CA ARG A 482 8.91 -12.14 28.24
C ARG A 482 7.80 -13.17 28.53
N LEU A 483 6.54 -12.78 28.38
CA LEU A 483 5.39 -13.68 28.50
C LEU A 483 5.42 -14.79 27.42
N ALA A 484 5.69 -14.44 26.16
CA ALA A 484 5.82 -15.42 25.09
C ALA A 484 6.95 -16.43 25.34
N ARG A 485 8.09 -15.94 25.83
CA ARG A 485 9.28 -16.75 26.14
C ARG A 485 9.07 -17.63 27.37
N ALA A 486 8.36 -17.14 28.39
CA ALA A 486 7.96 -17.93 29.55
C ALA A 486 7.05 -19.10 29.17
N ALA A 487 6.22 -18.92 28.13
CA ALA A 487 5.42 -19.99 27.53
C ALA A 487 6.19 -20.85 26.50
N TYR A 488 7.53 -20.79 26.48
CA TYR A 488 8.43 -21.55 25.61
C TYR A 488 8.30 -21.26 24.10
N HIS A 489 7.59 -20.21 23.71
CA HIS A 489 7.59 -19.78 22.31
C HIS A 489 8.89 -19.06 21.96
N ARG A 490 9.15 -18.91 20.67
CA ARG A 490 10.23 -18.08 20.15
C ARG A 490 9.66 -16.82 19.55
N VAL A 491 10.37 -15.72 19.71
CA VAL A 491 9.97 -14.43 19.15
C VAL A 491 11.11 -13.88 18.32
N MET A 492 10.82 -13.58 17.06
CA MET A 492 11.71 -12.88 16.15
C MET A 492 11.04 -11.57 15.72
N LEU A 493 11.73 -10.47 15.93
CA LEU A 493 11.28 -9.14 15.55
C LEU A 493 12.04 -8.71 14.29
N LEU A 494 11.32 -8.40 13.22
CA LEU A 494 11.84 -7.96 11.94
C LEU A 494 11.46 -6.49 11.73
N TYR A 495 12.49 -5.66 11.60
CA TYR A 495 12.32 -4.22 11.42
C TYR A 495 12.79 -3.72 10.07
N GLY A 496 12.00 -2.85 9.47
CA GLY A 496 12.43 -2.01 8.36
C GLY A 496 13.27 -0.86 8.88
N VAL A 497 14.44 -0.66 8.26
CA VAL A 497 15.12 0.62 8.37
C VAL A 497 14.47 1.53 7.32
N PRO A 498 13.87 2.68 7.71
CA PRO A 498 13.37 3.63 6.74
C PRO A 498 14.52 4.11 5.86
N GLU A 499 14.33 4.12 4.54
CA GLU A 499 15.36 4.66 3.65
C GLU A 499 15.49 6.17 3.90
N PRO A 500 16.71 6.73 3.93
CA PRO A 500 16.96 8.13 4.31
C PRO A 500 16.22 9.17 3.46
N ASP A 501 15.65 8.79 2.32
CA ASP A 501 15.21 9.70 1.26
C ASP A 501 13.87 10.45 1.49
N GLU A 502 13.41 10.53 2.75
CA GLU A 502 12.15 11.19 3.15
C GLU A 502 12.28 12.69 3.41
N LEU A 503 13.50 13.25 3.31
CA LEU A 503 13.78 14.64 3.68
C LEU A 503 13.70 15.59 2.49
N GLN A 504 12.66 16.43 2.46
CA GLN A 504 12.56 17.59 1.56
C GLN A 504 13.42 18.75 2.11
N VAL A 505 14.75 18.58 2.11
CA VAL A 505 15.69 19.65 2.44
C VAL A 505 16.25 20.20 1.14
N ALA A 506 16.00 21.49 0.86
CA ALA A 506 16.40 22.14 -0.38
C ALA A 506 17.91 22.33 -0.50
N ASP A 507 18.61 22.49 0.63
CA ASP A 507 20.07 22.60 0.70
C ASP A 507 20.74 21.20 0.71
N PRO A 508 21.60 20.87 -0.27
CA PRO A 508 22.31 19.59 -0.32
C PRO A 508 23.20 19.31 0.91
N ALA A 509 23.83 20.34 1.49
CA ALA A 509 24.73 20.17 2.64
C ALA A 509 23.93 19.89 3.93
N ALA A 510 22.91 20.69 4.22
CA ALA A 510 21.99 20.43 5.33
C ALA A 510 21.26 19.08 5.17
N ARG A 511 20.90 18.69 3.93
CA ARG A 511 20.33 17.37 3.66
C ARG A 511 21.29 16.27 4.09
N ARG A 512 22.56 16.33 3.69
CA ARG A 512 23.55 15.31 4.04
C ARG A 512 23.75 15.18 5.55
N ILE A 513 23.91 16.30 6.26
CA ILE A 513 24.09 16.29 7.73
C ILE A 513 22.88 15.63 8.42
N LEU A 514 21.67 16.01 8.01
CA LEU A 514 20.45 15.51 8.64
C LEU A 514 20.20 14.03 8.30
N LEU A 515 20.60 13.57 7.12
CA LEU A 515 20.59 12.14 6.77
C LEU A 515 21.58 11.35 7.64
N GLU A 516 22.79 11.86 7.82
CA GLU A 516 23.83 11.22 8.66
C GLU A 516 23.39 11.16 10.13
N GLU A 517 22.80 12.23 10.67
CA GLU A 517 22.22 12.26 12.02
C GLU A 517 21.08 11.23 12.16
N ARG A 518 20.13 11.20 11.21
CA ARG A 518 19.02 10.24 11.23
C ARG A 518 19.49 8.79 11.14
N GLN A 519 20.51 8.53 10.34
CA GLN A 519 21.09 7.21 10.23
C GLN A 519 21.72 6.79 11.56
N ARG A 520 22.49 7.68 12.20
CA ARG A 520 23.07 7.43 13.54
C ARG A 520 22.00 7.19 14.60
N GLU A 521 20.95 8.02 14.65
CA GLU A 521 19.82 7.83 15.58
C GLU A 521 19.15 6.47 15.39
N THR A 522 18.94 6.06 14.13
CA THR A 522 18.30 4.79 13.80
C THR A 522 19.18 3.60 14.16
N GLU A 523 20.48 3.66 13.86
CA GLU A 523 21.46 2.64 14.22
C GLU A 523 21.58 2.49 15.74
N GLN A 524 21.65 3.61 16.47
CA GLN A 524 21.68 3.62 17.93
C GLN A 524 20.41 3.01 18.53
N SER A 525 19.23 3.42 18.03
CA SER A 525 17.94 2.87 18.48
C SER A 525 17.83 1.37 18.22
N MET A 526 18.27 0.91 17.04
CA MET A 526 18.27 -0.51 16.67
C MET A 526 19.27 -1.32 17.50
N SER A 527 20.42 -0.75 17.84
CA SER A 527 21.41 -1.39 18.72
C SER A 527 20.84 -1.59 20.12
N GLN A 528 20.24 -0.55 20.70
CA GLN A 528 19.60 -0.63 22.01
C GLN A 528 18.40 -1.59 22.02
N LEU A 529 17.57 -1.59 20.97
CA LEU A 529 16.47 -2.54 20.83
C LEU A 529 16.97 -3.98 20.75
N ARG A 530 18.04 -4.24 19.97
CA ARG A 530 18.69 -5.56 19.89
C ARG A 530 19.18 -6.02 21.25
N GLU A 531 19.82 -5.13 22.01
CA GLU A 531 20.32 -5.44 23.35
C GLU A 531 19.17 -5.78 24.30
N ARG A 532 18.16 -4.90 24.41
CA ARG A 532 17.00 -5.09 25.30
C ARG A 532 16.21 -6.35 24.97
N MET A 533 15.89 -6.57 23.69
CA MET A 533 15.16 -7.76 23.25
C MET A 533 16.00 -9.04 23.41
N GLY A 534 17.32 -8.93 23.25
CA GLY A 534 18.26 -10.02 23.52
C GLY A 534 18.22 -10.48 24.98
N ARG A 535 18.10 -9.55 25.95
CA ARG A 535 17.99 -9.87 27.38
C ARG A 535 16.75 -10.70 27.72
N VAL A 536 15.64 -10.48 27.01
CA VAL A 536 14.42 -11.29 27.16
C VAL A 536 14.38 -12.50 26.22
N GLY A 537 15.43 -12.75 25.43
CA GLY A 537 15.56 -13.94 24.59
C GLY A 537 14.83 -13.88 23.25
N ALA A 538 14.48 -12.68 22.77
CA ALA A 538 14.00 -12.47 21.40
C ALA A 538 15.17 -12.16 20.45
N LYS A 539 15.02 -12.55 19.18
CA LYS A 539 15.95 -12.17 18.11
C LYS A 539 15.42 -10.96 17.37
N VAL A 540 16.33 -10.05 16.99
CA VAL A 540 15.99 -8.86 16.21
C VAL A 540 16.82 -8.84 14.94
N ALA A 541 16.17 -8.74 13.79
CA ALA A 541 16.82 -8.64 12.47
C ALA A 541 16.21 -7.49 11.66
N THR A 542 16.93 -7.03 10.64
CA THR A 542 16.48 -5.97 9.73
C THR A 542 16.10 -6.55 8.38
N PHE A 543 15.26 -5.83 7.62
CA PHE A 543 14.86 -6.22 6.26
C PHE A 543 16.03 -6.32 5.29
N SER A 544 17.08 -5.54 5.53
CA SER A 544 18.33 -5.53 4.76
C SER A 544 19.32 -6.62 5.17
N ASP A 545 19.01 -7.45 6.17
CA ASP A 545 19.92 -8.52 6.59
C ASP A 545 20.00 -9.61 5.51
N ALA A 546 21.15 -9.70 4.83
CA ALA A 546 21.40 -10.72 3.80
C ALA A 546 21.24 -12.16 4.33
N ARG A 547 21.33 -12.37 5.65
CA ARG A 547 21.16 -13.67 6.31
C ARG A 547 19.78 -13.83 6.95
N LEU A 548 18.80 -12.99 6.59
CA LEU A 548 17.46 -13.04 7.18
C LEU A 548 16.83 -14.44 7.04
N VAL A 549 16.90 -15.04 5.84
CA VAL A 549 16.35 -16.37 5.57
C VAL A 549 17.02 -17.43 6.45
N SER A 550 18.36 -17.45 6.51
CA SER A 550 19.08 -18.43 7.33
C SER A 550 18.85 -18.25 8.83
N ARG A 551 18.64 -17.01 9.31
CA ARG A 551 18.24 -16.76 10.70
C ARG A 551 16.85 -17.34 11.01
N ILE A 552 15.88 -17.16 10.12
CA ILE A 552 14.53 -17.72 10.31
C ILE A 552 14.59 -19.24 10.33
N VAL A 553 15.31 -19.85 9.37
CA VAL A 553 15.50 -21.31 9.32
C VAL A 553 16.16 -21.81 10.61
N ALA A 554 17.21 -21.13 11.11
CA ALA A 554 17.86 -21.50 12.36
C ALA A 554 16.92 -21.42 13.58
N GLU A 555 16.03 -20.42 13.65
CA GLU A 555 15.03 -20.30 14.71
C GLU A 555 14.00 -21.45 14.66
N VAL A 556 13.58 -21.83 13.46
CA VAL A 556 12.72 -22.99 13.23
C VAL A 556 13.45 -24.29 13.62
N GLU A 557 14.69 -24.50 13.20
CA GLU A 557 15.51 -25.66 13.58
C GLU A 557 15.74 -25.79 15.09
N LEU A 558 15.87 -24.67 15.79
CA LEU A 558 15.99 -24.68 17.24
C LEU A 558 14.67 -25.03 17.94
N LEU A 559 13.52 -24.68 17.36
CA LEU A 559 12.22 -25.22 17.79
C LEU A 559 12.13 -26.72 17.49
N ARG A 560 12.53 -27.15 16.29
CA ARG A 560 12.57 -28.57 15.87
C ARG A 560 13.39 -29.43 16.84
N SER A 561 14.61 -28.99 17.17
CA SER A 561 15.54 -29.77 18.00
C SER A 561 15.22 -29.80 19.51
N GLY A 562 14.24 -29.02 19.98
CA GLY A 562 13.92 -28.89 21.40
C GLY A 562 15.03 -28.25 22.27
N ARG A 563 16.20 -27.91 21.69
CA ARG A 563 17.36 -27.32 22.37
C ARG A 563 17.11 -25.91 22.91
N GLY A 564 15.97 -25.30 22.59
CA GLY A 564 15.49 -24.08 23.25
C GLY A 564 15.15 -24.21 24.73
N ARG A 565 15.17 -25.43 25.29
CA ARG A 565 14.96 -25.70 26.73
C ARG A 565 16.19 -25.48 27.62
N SER A 566 17.26 -24.83 27.15
CA SER A 566 18.50 -24.72 27.92
C SER A 566 18.31 -24.03 29.29
N VAL A 567 18.20 -24.88 30.31
CA VAL A 567 18.86 -24.82 31.62
C VAL A 567 18.64 -23.50 32.38
N GLY A 568 17.47 -23.38 33.00
CA GLY A 568 17.43 -22.82 34.34
C GLY A 568 18.12 -23.82 35.25
N THR A 569 19.39 -23.57 35.57
CA THR A 569 20.10 -24.30 36.62
C THR A 569 19.29 -24.21 37.90
N ARG A 570 18.87 -25.35 38.44
CA ARG A 570 18.66 -25.50 39.87
C ARG A 570 19.98 -25.11 40.54
N GLY A 571 19.96 -24.00 41.25
CA GLY A 571 20.89 -23.64 42.32
C GLY A 571 20.07 -23.56 43.59
#